data_AF-A0A401FZX3-F1
#
_entry.id   AF-A0A401FZX3-F1
#
_cell.length_a   1.000
_cell.length_b   1.000
_cell.length_c   1.000
_cell.angle_alpha   90.00
_cell.angle_beta   90.00
_cell.angle_gamma   90.00
#
_symmetry.space_group_name_H-M   'P 1'
#
loop_
_entity.id
_entity.type
_entity.pdbx_description
1 polymer ?
#
loop_
_entity_poly.entity_id
_entity_poly.type
_entity_poly.pdbx_seq_one_letter_code
_entity_poly.pdbx_strand_id
1 'polypeptide(L)'
;MKKITVEQAARSFHQHLKAFRESLGDYTLPDWEETTKHNREMGVRFVRYTLANQSITPESHHEKWVANMAKRGWRHGNERNPDKKTHPCMVPWEDLPYHEQAKTVLMIATVNILRPMICDDEEDDEGATAEGGAEEPQSPRPNGNYNSLGRMNVKHMYVTNFM
;
A
#
# COMPACT_ATOMS: atom_id res chain seq x y z
N MET A 1 -25.08 -0.87 -12.25
CA MET A 1 -23.83 -0.22 -11.80
C MET A 1 -22.85 -0.19 -12.96
N LYS A 2 -22.13 0.92 -13.17
CA LYS A 2 -21.08 1.01 -14.19
C LYS A 2 -19.91 0.13 -13.77
N LYS A 3 -19.40 -0.70 -14.68
CA LYS A 3 -18.23 -1.54 -14.47
C LYS A 3 -16.94 -0.75 -14.69
N ILE A 4 -15.88 -1.11 -13.97
CA ILE A 4 -14.54 -0.51 -14.08
C ILE A 4 -13.48 -1.59 -14.26
N THR A 5 -12.36 -1.26 -14.90
CA THR A 5 -11.23 -2.18 -15.06
C THR A 5 -10.36 -2.21 -13.80
N VAL A 6 -9.48 -3.21 -13.70
CA VAL A 6 -8.44 -3.28 -12.67
C VAL A 6 -7.54 -2.04 -12.68
N GLU A 7 -7.19 -1.53 -13.85
CA GLU A 7 -6.38 -0.30 -13.98
C GLU A 7 -7.13 0.93 -13.46
N GLN A 8 -8.43 1.05 -13.72
CA GLN A 8 -9.24 2.14 -13.18
C GLN A 8 -9.35 2.07 -11.65
N ALA A 9 -9.42 0.86 -11.08
CA ALA A 9 -9.32 0.68 -9.64
C ALA A 9 -7.93 1.04 -9.10
N ALA A 10 -6.85 0.70 -9.83
CA ALA A 10 -5.48 1.05 -9.48
C ALA A 10 -5.25 2.56 -9.47
N ARG A 11 -5.71 3.26 -10.52
CA ARG A 11 -5.73 4.71 -10.60
C ARG A 11 -6.49 5.33 -9.42
N SER A 12 -7.61 4.73 -9.04
CA SER A 12 -8.43 5.24 -7.93
C SER A 12 -7.65 5.21 -6.62
N PHE A 13 -7.03 4.09 -6.23
CA PHE A 13 -6.27 4.07 -4.98
C PHE A 13 -4.98 4.92 -5.09
N HIS A 14 -4.34 5.04 -6.26
CA HIS A 14 -3.17 5.92 -6.44
C HIS A 14 -3.48 7.36 -6.06
N GLN A 15 -4.66 7.87 -6.45
CA GLN A 15 -5.09 9.22 -6.06
C GLN A 15 -5.37 9.35 -4.56
N HIS A 16 -5.91 8.31 -3.92
CA HIS A 16 -6.05 8.30 -2.45
C HIS A 16 -4.68 8.28 -1.76
N LEU A 17 -3.72 7.52 -2.28
CA LEU A 17 -2.35 7.48 -1.78
C LEU A 17 -1.67 8.84 -1.93
N LYS A 18 -1.81 9.49 -3.08
CA LYS A 18 -1.29 10.85 -3.32
C LYS A 18 -1.86 11.85 -2.32
N ALA A 19 -3.19 11.90 -2.19
CA ALA A 19 -3.83 12.79 -1.22
C ALA A 19 -3.39 12.51 0.23
N PHE A 20 -3.23 11.23 0.60
CA PHE A 20 -2.72 10.84 1.91
C PHE A 20 -1.28 11.34 2.13
N ARG A 21 -0.38 11.18 1.15
CA ARG A 21 1.01 11.65 1.22
C ARG A 21 1.08 13.17 1.30
N GLU A 22 0.31 13.88 0.47
CA GLU A 22 0.24 15.35 0.49
C GLU A 22 -0.25 15.86 1.85
N SER A 23 -1.19 15.16 2.50
CA SER A 23 -1.65 15.50 3.86
C SER A 23 -0.54 15.38 4.93
N LEU A 24 0.49 14.58 4.68
CA LEU A 24 1.67 14.42 5.52
C LEU A 24 2.81 15.40 5.15
N GLY A 25 2.58 16.28 4.17
CA GLY A 25 3.58 17.20 3.63
C GLY A 25 4.49 16.61 2.56
N ASP A 26 4.13 15.45 2.02
CA ASP A 26 4.86 14.79 0.93
C ASP A 26 4.17 14.98 -0.42
N TYR A 27 4.78 15.80 -1.28
CA TYR A 27 4.30 16.12 -2.63
C TYR A 27 5.10 15.40 -3.74
N THR A 28 5.82 14.33 -3.39
CA THR A 28 6.73 13.64 -4.33
C THR A 28 6.06 12.60 -5.23
N LEU A 29 4.81 12.23 -4.95
CA LEU A 29 4.05 11.29 -5.79
C LEU A 29 3.35 12.07 -6.93
N PRO A 30 3.77 11.89 -8.20
CA PRO A 30 3.10 12.54 -9.33
C PRO A 30 1.70 11.98 -9.59
N ASP A 31 0.93 12.67 -10.42
CA ASP A 31 -0.37 12.19 -10.88
C ASP A 31 -0.24 10.88 -11.67
N TRP A 32 -1.33 10.11 -11.75
CA TRP A 32 -1.32 8.80 -12.44
C TRP A 32 -0.77 8.87 -13.87
N GLU A 33 -1.14 9.91 -14.63
CA GLU A 33 -0.70 10.06 -16.03
C GLU A 33 0.78 10.45 -16.16
N GLU A 34 1.41 10.85 -15.06
CA GLU A 34 2.79 11.33 -15.01
C GLU A 34 3.72 10.36 -14.25
N THR A 35 3.16 9.43 -13.47
CA THR A 35 3.94 8.39 -12.79
C THR A 35 4.50 7.37 -13.78
N THR A 36 5.56 6.68 -13.38
CA THR A 36 6.25 5.69 -14.22
C THR A 36 5.35 4.49 -14.52
N LYS A 37 5.57 3.85 -15.68
CA LYS A 37 4.87 2.61 -16.06
C LYS A 37 4.97 1.56 -14.96
N HIS A 38 6.15 1.45 -14.34
CA HIS A 38 6.40 0.55 -13.22
C HIS A 38 5.46 0.82 -12.03
N ASN A 39 5.28 2.08 -11.63
CA ASN A 39 4.37 2.43 -10.55
C ASN A 39 2.91 2.08 -10.87
N ARG A 40 2.48 2.26 -12.13
CA ARG A 40 1.14 1.83 -12.57
C ARG A 40 0.98 0.30 -12.48
N GLU A 41 1.97 -0.45 -12.96
CA GLU A 41 1.99 -1.92 -12.90
C GLU A 41 1.97 -2.44 -11.46
N MET A 42 2.71 -1.79 -10.55
CA MET A 42 2.67 -2.09 -9.13
C MET A 42 1.27 -1.89 -8.54
N GLY A 43 0.57 -0.84 -8.95
CA GLY A 43 -0.80 -0.62 -8.52
C GLY A 43 -1.79 -1.63 -9.07
N VAL A 44 -1.69 -1.98 -10.35
CA VAL A 44 -2.48 -3.07 -10.95
C VAL A 44 -2.25 -4.39 -10.21
N ARG A 45 -0.99 -4.70 -9.88
CA ARG A 45 -0.62 -5.90 -9.11
C ARG A 45 -1.22 -5.89 -7.70
N PHE A 46 -1.22 -4.74 -7.02
CA PHE A 46 -1.85 -4.58 -5.71
C PHE A 46 -3.35 -4.91 -5.77
N VAL A 47 -4.06 -4.35 -6.76
CA VAL A 47 -5.50 -4.59 -6.94
C VAL A 47 -5.77 -6.07 -7.20
N ARG A 48 -5.08 -6.69 -8.17
CA ARG A 48 -5.24 -8.11 -8.48
C ARG A 48 -4.96 -9.00 -7.28
N TYR A 49 -3.88 -8.74 -6.56
CA TYR A 49 -3.53 -9.53 -5.38
C TYR A 49 -4.59 -9.42 -4.28
N THR A 50 -5.14 -8.22 -4.06
CA THR A 50 -6.23 -8.00 -3.09
C THR A 50 -7.54 -8.67 -3.52
N LEU A 51 -7.86 -8.67 -4.81
CA LEU A 51 -9.05 -9.35 -5.34
C LEU A 51 -8.95 -10.87 -5.21
N ALA A 52 -7.77 -11.43 -5.53
CA ALA A 52 -7.50 -12.86 -5.41
C ALA A 52 -7.48 -13.36 -3.96
N ASN A 53 -7.19 -12.48 -2.98
CA ASN A 53 -7.08 -12.83 -1.56
C ASN A 53 -8.10 -12.07 -0.73
N GLN A 54 -9.36 -12.53 -0.77
CA GLN A 54 -10.49 -11.76 -0.24
C GLN A 54 -10.41 -11.41 1.24
N SER A 55 -9.70 -12.22 2.04
CA SER A 55 -9.49 -12.05 3.47
C SER A 55 -8.08 -11.53 3.81
N ILE A 56 -7.37 -10.94 2.85
CA ILE A 56 -6.02 -10.45 3.07
C ILE A 56 -5.99 -9.33 4.12
N THR A 57 -5.06 -9.43 5.05
CA THR A 57 -4.81 -8.38 6.04
C THR A 57 -3.75 -7.40 5.52
N PRO A 58 -3.73 -6.15 6.00
CA PRO A 58 -2.65 -5.21 5.72
C PRO A 58 -1.26 -5.75 6.06
N GLU A 59 -1.17 -6.48 7.17
CA GLU A 59 0.05 -7.18 7.61
C GLU A 59 0.51 -8.21 6.59
N SER A 60 -0.36 -9.14 6.16
CA SER A 60 0.01 -10.14 5.16
C SER A 60 0.35 -9.52 3.80
N HIS A 61 -0.29 -8.40 3.44
CA HIS A 61 0.09 -7.65 2.24
C HIS A 61 1.51 -7.08 2.37
N HIS A 62 1.88 -6.55 3.54
CA HIS A 62 3.22 -6.06 3.84
C HIS A 62 4.26 -7.19 3.86
N GLU A 63 3.98 -8.29 4.54
CA GLU A 63 4.85 -9.48 4.58
C GLU A 63 5.14 -10.01 3.17
N LYS A 64 4.12 -10.04 2.30
CA LYS A 64 4.29 -10.42 0.90
C LYS A 64 5.23 -9.47 0.16
N TRP A 65 5.10 -8.16 0.38
CA TRP A 65 6.02 -7.17 -0.18
C TRP A 65 7.46 -7.37 0.35
N VAL A 66 7.65 -7.53 1.66
CA VAL A 66 8.96 -7.80 2.29
C VAL A 66 9.59 -9.06 1.68
N ALA A 67 8.83 -10.15 1.58
CA ALA A 67 9.32 -11.41 1.00
C ALA A 67 9.74 -11.25 -0.47
N ASN A 68 8.97 -10.51 -1.26
CA ASN A 68 9.31 -10.23 -2.66
C ASN A 68 10.58 -9.35 -2.76
N MET A 69 10.74 -8.36 -1.89
CA MET A 69 11.93 -7.49 -1.83
C MET A 69 13.17 -8.30 -1.42
N ALA A 70 13.06 -9.13 -0.37
CA ALA A 70 14.14 -9.99 0.11
C ALA A 70 14.62 -10.99 -0.97
N LYS A 71 13.71 -11.63 -1.70
CA LYS A 71 14.03 -12.50 -2.84
C LYS A 71 14.88 -11.82 -3.92
N ARG A 72 14.82 -10.49 -4.01
CA ARG A 72 15.55 -9.67 -4.99
C ARG A 72 16.85 -9.09 -4.44
N GLY A 73 17.22 -9.50 -3.23
CA GLY A 73 18.43 -9.08 -2.53
C GLY A 73 18.28 -7.74 -1.80
N TRP A 74 17.06 -7.24 -1.60
CA TRP A 74 16.85 -6.08 -0.72
C TRP A 74 16.95 -6.49 0.74
N ARG A 75 17.39 -5.55 1.59
CA ARG A 75 17.45 -5.71 3.04
C ARG A 75 17.01 -4.44 3.76
N HIS A 76 16.81 -4.54 5.06
CA HIS A 76 16.61 -3.37 5.91
C HIS A 76 17.79 -2.40 5.84
N GLY A 77 17.49 -1.10 5.84
CA GLY A 77 18.46 -0.04 6.09
C GLY A 77 17.75 1.29 6.33
N ASN A 78 18.42 2.22 7.01
CA ASN A 78 17.80 3.47 7.50
C ASN A 78 17.19 4.36 6.40
N GLU A 79 17.65 4.19 5.16
CA GLU A 79 17.23 4.97 4.00
C GLU A 79 17.10 4.05 2.79
N ARG A 80 16.24 4.46 1.84
CA ARG A 80 16.11 3.75 0.56
C ARG A 80 17.38 4.02 -0.26
N ASN A 81 18.09 2.95 -0.61
CA ASN A 81 19.26 3.02 -1.47
C ASN A 81 19.18 1.90 -2.51
N PRO A 82 18.86 2.22 -3.78
CA PRO A 82 18.78 1.23 -4.86
C PRO A 82 20.09 0.49 -5.11
N ASP A 83 21.23 1.19 -5.11
CA ASP A 83 22.55 0.59 -5.37
C ASP A 83 22.93 -0.43 -4.30
N LYS A 84 22.67 -0.09 -3.04
CA LYS A 84 22.92 -0.96 -1.89
C LYS A 84 21.77 -1.93 -1.62
N LYS A 85 20.66 -1.83 -2.36
CA LYS A 85 19.40 -2.55 -2.12
C LYS A 85 18.93 -2.49 -0.66
N THR A 86 18.83 -1.29 -0.09
CA THR A 86 18.27 -1.08 1.26
C THR A 86 16.95 -0.35 1.24
N HIS A 87 16.04 -0.68 2.16
CA HIS A 87 14.77 0.02 2.32
C HIS A 87 14.35 0.10 3.80
N PRO A 88 13.87 1.26 4.30
CA PRO A 88 13.52 1.45 5.71
C PRO A 88 12.31 0.64 6.14
N CYS A 89 11.32 0.46 5.26
CA CYS A 89 10.12 -0.31 5.58
C CYS A 89 10.33 -1.84 5.58
N MET A 90 11.53 -2.38 5.34
CA MET A 90 11.81 -3.82 5.43
C MET A 90 11.99 -4.27 6.89
N VAL A 91 10.96 -4.03 7.70
CA VAL A 91 10.83 -4.38 9.12
C VAL A 91 9.52 -5.14 9.34
N PRO A 92 9.35 -5.83 10.48
CA PRO A 92 8.06 -6.40 10.88
C PRO A 92 6.92 -5.38 10.83
N TRP A 93 5.68 -5.83 10.62
CA TRP A 93 4.52 -4.94 10.46
C TRP A 93 4.32 -4.03 11.69
N GLU A 94 4.50 -4.59 12.88
CA GLU A 94 4.41 -3.91 14.17
C GLU A 94 5.46 -2.79 14.35
N ASP A 95 6.57 -2.89 13.63
CA ASP A 95 7.69 -1.93 13.69
C ASP A 95 7.60 -0.86 12.59
N LEU A 96 6.63 -0.98 11.66
CA LEU A 96 6.40 0.04 10.64
C LEU A 96 5.94 1.34 11.28
N PRO A 97 6.36 2.50 10.74
CA PRO A 97 5.73 3.78 11.07
C PRO A 97 4.22 3.73 10.83
N TYR A 98 3.43 4.29 11.75
CA TYR A 98 1.96 4.25 11.66
C TYR A 98 1.40 4.77 10.34
N HIS A 99 2.03 5.77 9.71
CA HIS A 99 1.58 6.29 8.42
C HIS A 99 1.78 5.28 7.28
N GLU A 100 2.82 4.45 7.32
CA GLU A 100 3.03 3.37 6.34
C GLU A 100 2.03 2.23 6.55
N GLN A 101 1.65 1.93 7.81
CA GLN A 101 0.55 1.00 8.09
C GLN A 101 -0.78 1.54 7.57
N ALA A 102 -1.09 2.80 7.88
CA ALA A 102 -2.33 3.48 7.46
C ALA A 102 -2.45 3.55 5.93
N LYS A 103 -1.34 3.77 5.22
CA LYS A 103 -1.27 3.68 3.76
C LYS A 103 -1.82 2.36 3.23
N THR A 104 -1.29 1.23 3.70
CA THR A 104 -1.73 -0.11 3.25
C THR A 104 -3.19 -0.36 3.58
N VAL A 105 -3.65 0.04 4.77
CA VAL A 105 -5.06 -0.07 5.18
C VAL A 105 -5.98 0.69 4.21
N LEU A 106 -5.65 1.94 3.89
CA LEU A 106 -6.42 2.79 2.97
C LEU A 106 -6.52 2.18 1.57
N MET A 107 -5.40 1.64 1.06
CA MET A 107 -5.36 1.01 -0.26
C MET A 107 -6.24 -0.25 -0.32
N ILE A 108 -6.14 -1.14 0.68
CA ILE A 108 -6.99 -2.35 0.75
C ILE A 108 -8.47 -1.97 0.86
N ALA A 109 -8.81 -1.00 1.72
CA ALA A 109 -10.19 -0.54 1.88
C ALA A 109 -10.76 0.01 0.55
N THR A 110 -9.96 0.76 -0.20
CA THR A 110 -10.35 1.30 -1.51
C THR A 110 -10.68 0.17 -2.48
N VAL A 111 -9.82 -0.85 -2.59
CA VAL A 111 -10.08 -2.00 -3.48
C VAL A 111 -11.34 -2.75 -3.05
N ASN A 112 -11.55 -2.95 -1.75
CA ASN A 112 -12.72 -3.65 -1.23
C ASN A 112 -14.04 -2.92 -1.52
N ILE A 113 -14.05 -1.58 -1.42
CA ILE A 113 -15.22 -0.76 -1.78
C ILE A 113 -15.51 -0.85 -3.28
N LEU A 114 -14.45 -0.85 -4.10
CA LEU A 114 -14.59 -0.90 -5.57
C LEU A 114 -14.90 -2.32 -6.09
N ARG A 115 -14.64 -3.37 -5.31
CA ARG A 115 -14.76 -4.78 -5.71
C ARG A 115 -16.05 -5.13 -6.49
N PRO A 116 -17.27 -4.71 -6.09
CA PRO A 116 -18.49 -5.07 -6.84
C PRO A 116 -18.55 -4.47 -8.25
N MET A 117 -17.77 -3.41 -8.50
CA MET A 117 -17.73 -2.67 -9.76
C MET A 117 -16.60 -3.15 -10.68
N ILE A 118 -15.58 -3.83 -10.15
CA ILE A 118 -14.44 -4.28 -10.94
C ILE A 118 -14.87 -5.45 -11.84
N CYS A 119 -14.60 -5.33 -13.14
CA CYS A 119 -14.52 -6.47 -14.04
C CYS A 119 -13.08 -6.96 -14.05
N ASP A 120 -12.89 -8.23 -13.78
CA ASP A 120 -11.61 -8.88 -14.02
C ASP A 120 -11.58 -9.18 -15.51
N ASP A 121 -10.78 -8.42 -16.26
CA ASP A 121 -10.47 -8.77 -17.63
C ASP A 121 -9.44 -9.91 -17.50
N GLU A 122 -9.86 -11.16 -17.74
CA GLU A 122 -8.95 -12.31 -17.74
C GLU A 122 -7.87 -12.08 -18.80
N GLU A 123 -6.64 -11.82 -18.34
CA GLU A 123 -5.42 -12.01 -19.11
C GLU A 123 -4.46 -12.86 -18.27
N ASP A 124 -4.44 -14.14 -18.66
CA ASP A 124 -3.42 -15.19 -18.54
C ASP A 124 -2.47 -15.22 -17.33
N ASP A 125 -2.60 -16.36 -16.63
CA ASP A 125 -1.56 -17.05 -15.89
C ASP A 125 -0.34 -17.31 -16.79
N GLU A 126 0.61 -16.38 -16.81
CA GLU A 126 2.01 -16.73 -16.93
C GLU A 126 2.75 -16.10 -15.75
N GLY A 127 3.43 -16.94 -14.98
CA GLY A 127 4.23 -16.55 -13.83
C GLY A 127 5.14 -15.36 -14.16
N ALA A 128 4.71 -14.16 -13.77
CA ALA A 128 5.44 -12.94 -14.05
C ALA A 128 6.78 -12.96 -13.31
N THR A 129 7.82 -13.28 -14.07
CA THR A 129 9.20 -13.14 -13.71
C THR A 129 9.49 -11.71 -13.26
N ALA A 130 10.40 -11.66 -12.30
CA ALA A 130 10.72 -10.51 -11.50
C ALA A 130 11.37 -9.40 -12.31
N GLU A 131 10.64 -8.33 -12.61
CA GLU A 131 11.24 -7.05 -12.99
C GLU A 131 10.58 -5.88 -12.24
N GLY A 132 11.40 -4.89 -11.88
CA GLY A 132 10.96 -3.59 -11.35
C GLY A 132 11.25 -3.36 -9.87
N GLY A 133 12.41 -2.75 -9.58
CA GLY A 133 12.81 -2.31 -8.23
C GLY A 133 12.03 -1.08 -7.87
N ALA A 134 11.10 -1.23 -6.92
CA ALA A 134 10.56 -0.20 -6.06
C ALA A 134 10.89 1.24 -6.50
N GLU A 135 10.16 1.78 -7.48
CA GLU A 135 10.15 3.21 -7.83
C GLU A 135 9.01 3.95 -7.11
N GLU A 136 8.51 3.45 -5.97
CA GLU A 136 7.72 4.32 -5.12
C GLU A 136 8.68 5.41 -4.58
N PRO A 137 8.49 6.70 -4.94
CA PRO A 137 9.28 7.76 -4.35
C PRO A 137 9.08 7.68 -2.84
N GLN A 138 10.17 7.66 -2.08
CA GLN A 138 10.13 7.65 -0.63
C GLN A 138 9.36 8.89 -0.17
N SER A 139 8.35 8.70 0.68
CA SER A 139 7.79 9.83 1.40
C SER A 139 8.89 10.43 2.27
N PRO A 140 9.26 11.73 2.13
CA PRO A 140 10.09 12.38 3.11
C PRO A 140 9.47 12.13 4.48
N ARG A 141 10.32 11.91 5.49
CA ARG A 141 9.84 11.76 6.87
C ARG A 141 8.93 12.96 7.14
N PRO A 142 7.67 12.74 7.54
CA PRO A 142 6.79 13.85 7.85
C PRO A 142 7.48 14.77 8.85
N ASN A 143 7.41 16.09 8.62
CA ASN A 143 7.86 17.08 9.60
C ASN A 143 6.86 17.08 10.78
N GLY A 144 6.96 16.09 11.66
CA GLY A 144 6.07 15.93 12.79
C GLY A 144 6.28 14.61 13.53
N ASN A 145 6.24 14.65 14.87
CA ASN A 145 6.33 13.46 15.71
C ASN A 145 4.96 12.75 15.75
N TYR A 146 4.63 11.99 14.70
CA TYR A 146 3.37 11.26 14.57
C TYR A 146 3.26 10.05 15.52
N ASN A 147 4.30 9.75 16.30
CA ASN A 147 4.24 8.76 17.39
C ASN A 147 3.36 9.23 18.57
N SER A 148 2.85 10.46 18.54
CA SER A 148 1.95 11.03 19.56
C SER A 148 0.47 10.75 19.32
N LEU A 149 0.08 10.21 18.15
CA LEU A 149 -1.25 9.64 17.95
C LEU A 149 -1.27 8.25 18.59
N GLY A 150 -1.20 8.24 19.92
CA GLY A 150 -1.24 7.06 20.75
C GLY A 150 -2.45 6.20 20.40
N ARG A 151 -2.31 4.89 20.65
CA ARG A 151 -3.41 3.94 20.67
C ARG A 151 -4.65 4.60 21.28
N MET A 152 -5.62 5.00 20.46
CA MET A 152 -6.99 5.11 20.97
C MET A 152 -7.40 3.67 21.26
N ASN A 153 -7.22 3.29 22.52
CA ASN A 153 -7.61 2.01 23.05
C ASN A 153 -9.15 1.96 22.95
N VAL A 154 -9.67 1.37 21.88
CA VAL A 154 -11.11 1.23 21.59
C VAL A 154 -11.85 0.32 22.59
N LYS A 155 -11.27 0.04 23.76
CA LYS A 155 -11.84 -0.79 24.83
C LYS A 155 -12.90 -0.10 25.71
N HIS A 156 -13.36 1.11 25.39
CA HIS A 156 -14.39 1.81 26.18
C HIS A 156 -15.58 2.24 25.33
N MET A 157 -16.21 1.32 24.61
CA MET A 157 -17.51 1.62 24.00
C MET A 157 -18.52 0.47 24.03
N TYR A 158 -18.46 -0.42 25.02
CA TYR A 158 -19.59 -1.32 25.35
C TYR A 158 -19.47 -1.80 26.79
N VAL A 159 -20.00 -1.09 27.79
CA VAL A 159 -20.75 -1.68 28.91
C VAL A 159 -21.54 -0.56 29.62
N THR A 160 -22.68 -0.93 30.19
CA THR A 160 -23.56 -0.23 31.16
C THR A 160 -24.65 0.67 30.58
N ASN A 161 -25.81 0.06 30.29
CA ASN A 161 -26.98 0.26 31.15
C ASN A 161 -28.05 -0.82 30.90
N PHE A 162 -28.04 -1.85 31.74
CA PHE A 162 -29.22 -2.61 32.14
C PHE A 162 -29.04 -2.97 33.61
N MET A 163 -29.65 -2.16 34.48
CA MET A 163 -30.43 -2.51 35.67
C MET A 163 -30.82 -1.23 36.38
#